data_AF-A0A939VYB3-F1
#
_entry.id   AF-A0A939VYB3-F1
#
_cell.length_a   1.000
_cell.length_b   1.000
_cell.length_c   1.000
_cell.angle_alpha   90.00
_cell.angle_beta   90.00
_cell.angle_gamma   90.00
#
_symmetry.space_group_name_H-M   'P 1'
#
loop_
_entity.id
_entity.type
_entity.pdbx_description
1 polymer ?
#
loop_
_entity_poly.entity_id
_entity_poly.type
_entity_poly.pdbx_seq_one_letter_code
_entity_poly.pdbx_strand_id
1 'polypeptide(L)'
;MDAQKTGKLINYLRSKKSLTQKELAELVNVSDKAMSKWERGDGCPDVGILPALAQALETDVDSLLQGEFPRREITQEEAEAMLREMEAKNPGSGMPEMDRQFLKPETKIKIYDFKRPDWFSKNQFRDIWMCFAVLCEKIKSDFAGIRKDLYSIQICAVDQLTNDEFMQSIPQQSFFYSYDYNNSGFAIEVDPQIGKQLLRQDLKKYPELIDCDVEFLQIAYINSFAHRMQDLFYESTNKTISREEFEKSLTYRTLFPRSANEPTNQMCMLVSLEVETDNGKGYINIQLNYYYCVNVLSKFGFFNHDDIKLHQLTNIKSKHFDDNCFVEFGRFMPGSFDFEPGSIFVTDLKYTEPLNVVIGNEVRFKGTVVAADENYGVRVSEVLTGDKIIGYNEEHYIALRLGGCYLSDENAAKVGEGTVLELGCECGCALDIILDGKCVARGEVVVVDDIFGVRVCDV
;
A
#
# COMPACT_ATOMS: atom_id res chain seq x y z
N MET A 1 24.57 6.30 18.24
CA MET A 1 23.57 6.56 19.28
C MET A 1 23.08 7.99 19.14
N ASP A 2 21.79 8.17 18.89
CA ASP A 2 21.13 9.47 18.73
C ASP A 2 20.67 9.96 20.12
N ALA A 3 21.22 11.09 20.59
CA ALA A 3 20.96 11.61 21.93
C ALA A 3 19.48 11.93 22.18
N GLN A 4 18.75 12.40 21.16
CA GLN A 4 17.35 12.75 21.27
C GLN A 4 16.47 11.50 21.34
N LYS A 5 16.74 10.49 20.51
CA LYS A 5 15.98 9.22 20.53
C LYS A 5 16.25 8.43 21.80
N THR A 6 17.52 8.24 22.15
CA THR A 6 17.92 7.52 23.37
C THR A 6 17.41 8.23 24.63
N GLY A 7 17.46 9.57 24.68
CA GLY A 7 16.93 10.36 25.79
C GLY A 7 15.43 10.16 26.02
N LYS A 8 14.63 10.21 24.95
CA LYS A 8 13.18 9.94 25.01
C LYS A 8 12.87 8.51 25.46
N LEU A 9 13.62 7.53 24.96
CA LEU A 9 13.46 6.12 25.34
C LEU A 9 13.75 5.91 26.84
N ILE A 10 14.85 6.48 27.35
CA ILE A 10 15.21 6.43 28.78
C ILE A 10 14.11 7.04 29.64
N ASN A 11 13.62 8.25 29.27
CA ASN A 11 12.54 8.91 30.01
C ASN A 11 11.25 8.07 30.04
N TYR A 12 10.88 7.48 28.90
CA TYR A 12 9.70 6.63 28.79
C TYR A 12 9.81 5.38 29.67
N LEU A 13 10.91 4.62 29.53
CA LEU A 13 11.10 3.37 30.29
C LEU A 13 11.19 3.64 31.79
N ARG A 14 11.86 4.73 32.20
CA ARG A 14 11.90 5.19 33.59
C ARG A 14 10.49 5.47 34.11
N SER A 15 9.70 6.24 33.35
CA SER A 15 8.36 6.65 33.76
C SER A 15 7.39 5.46 33.83
N LYS A 16 7.51 4.49 32.91
CA LYS A 16 6.76 3.23 32.93
C LYS A 16 7.03 2.42 34.21
N LYS A 17 8.26 2.49 34.73
CA LYS A 17 8.65 1.87 36.01
C LYS A 17 8.34 2.72 37.24
N SER A 18 7.69 3.88 37.08
CA SER A 18 7.39 4.83 38.16
C SER A 18 8.63 5.27 38.97
N LEU A 19 9.82 5.23 38.36
CA LEU A 19 11.08 5.68 38.98
C LEU A 19 11.25 7.18 38.78
N THR A 20 11.78 7.90 39.76
CA THR A 20 12.25 9.28 39.59
C THR A 20 13.61 9.32 38.88
N GLN A 21 13.99 10.48 38.32
CA GLN A 21 15.34 10.65 37.72
C GLN A 21 16.45 10.36 38.72
N LYS A 22 16.23 10.70 40.00
CA LYS A 22 17.17 10.44 41.09
C LYS A 22 17.31 8.94 41.37
N GLU A 23 16.20 8.23 41.47
CA GLU A 23 16.20 6.77 41.74
C GLU A 23 16.85 5.98 40.60
N LEU A 24 16.56 6.33 39.34
CA LEU A 24 17.24 5.68 38.21
C LEU A 24 18.74 6.01 38.18
N ALA A 25 19.12 7.24 38.51
CA ALA A 25 20.52 7.65 38.57
C ALA A 25 21.29 6.89 39.67
N GLU A 26 20.67 6.67 40.83
CA GLU A 26 21.23 5.84 41.91
C GLU A 26 21.41 4.38 41.47
N LEU A 27 20.45 3.80 40.76
CA LEU A 27 20.52 2.41 40.26
C LEU A 27 21.66 2.17 39.27
N VAL A 28 22.00 3.17 38.45
CA VAL A 28 23.09 3.07 37.46
C VAL A 28 24.37 3.78 37.90
N ASN A 29 24.44 4.22 39.16
CA ASN A 29 25.57 4.88 39.80
C ASN A 29 26.07 6.15 39.07
N VAL A 30 25.14 7.04 38.73
CA VAL A 30 25.43 8.35 38.12
C VAL A 30 24.72 9.48 38.86
N SER A 31 25.07 10.73 38.56
CA SER A 31 24.35 11.89 39.09
C SER A 31 22.97 12.05 38.43
N ASP A 32 21.98 12.48 39.20
CA ASP A 32 20.65 12.91 38.71
C ASP A 32 20.74 13.95 37.56
N LYS A 33 21.71 14.86 37.61
CA LYS A 33 22.01 15.83 36.54
C LYS A 33 22.40 15.16 35.23
N ALA A 34 23.14 14.04 35.28
CA ALA A 34 23.50 13.28 34.09
C ALA A 34 22.27 12.62 33.46
N MET A 35 21.40 12.02 34.28
CA MET A 35 20.13 11.45 33.82
C MET A 35 19.24 12.52 33.17
N SER A 36 19.13 13.69 33.82
CA SER A 36 18.38 14.83 33.30
C SER A 36 18.93 15.35 31.97
N LYS A 37 20.26 15.33 31.79
CA LYS A 37 20.93 15.72 30.54
C LYS A 37 20.67 14.71 29.42
N TRP A 38 20.66 13.42 29.73
CA TRP A 38 20.34 12.37 28.76
C TRP A 38 18.89 12.44 28.32
N GLU A 39 17.94 12.58 29.26
CA GLU A 39 16.51 12.62 28.94
C GLU A 39 16.09 13.84 28.10
N ARG A 40 16.81 14.97 28.20
CA ARG A 40 16.63 16.14 27.32
C ARG A 40 17.34 16.01 25.97
N GLY A 41 18.14 14.96 25.79
CA GLY A 41 18.97 14.74 24.61
C GLY A 41 20.13 15.73 24.46
N ASP A 42 20.56 16.35 25.56
CA ASP A 42 21.73 17.24 25.65
C ASP A 42 23.06 16.44 25.77
N GLY A 43 22.99 15.11 25.72
CA GLY A 43 24.12 14.20 25.78
C GLY A 43 23.68 12.73 25.80
N CYS A 44 24.65 11.83 25.70
CA CYS A 44 24.44 10.39 25.67
C CYS A 44 25.03 9.70 26.91
N PRO A 45 24.45 8.57 27.36
CA PRO A 45 25.14 7.67 28.29
C PRO A 45 26.47 7.18 27.72
N ASP A 46 27.46 6.98 28.58
CA ASP A 46 28.70 6.30 28.18
C ASP A 46 28.39 4.82 27.87
N VAL A 47 29.10 4.25 26.90
CA VAL A 47 29.00 2.83 26.52
C VAL A 47 29.19 1.91 27.73
N GLY A 48 30.05 2.29 28.68
CA GLY A 48 30.26 1.53 29.92
C GLY A 48 29.05 1.47 30.86
N ILE A 49 28.11 2.42 30.74
CA ILE A 49 26.91 2.53 31.59
C ILE A 49 25.71 1.80 30.97
N LEU A 50 25.73 1.57 29.66
CA LEU A 50 24.61 0.98 28.92
C LEU A 50 24.13 -0.37 29.46
N PRO A 51 24.99 -1.32 29.89
CA PRO A 51 24.52 -2.58 30.46
C PRO A 51 23.73 -2.40 31.76
N ALA A 52 24.21 -1.53 32.66
CA ALA A 52 23.53 -1.24 33.92
C ALA A 52 22.21 -0.50 33.68
N LEU A 53 22.19 0.41 32.69
CA LEU A 53 21.00 1.15 32.30
C LEU A 53 19.95 0.25 31.63
N ALA A 54 20.38 -0.67 30.76
CA ALA A 54 19.52 -1.68 30.14
C ALA A 54 18.87 -2.57 31.20
N GLN A 55 19.65 -3.04 32.16
CA GLN A 55 19.16 -3.84 33.29
C GLN A 55 18.16 -3.05 34.16
N ALA A 56 18.49 -1.82 34.56
CA ALA A 56 17.62 -0.99 35.38
C ALA A 56 16.29 -0.65 34.68
N LEU A 57 16.31 -0.51 33.36
CA LEU A 57 15.13 -0.18 32.53
C LEU A 57 14.39 -1.40 31.97
N GLU A 58 14.86 -2.63 32.23
CA GLU A 58 14.33 -3.86 31.63
C GLU A 58 14.22 -3.78 30.09
N THR A 59 15.31 -3.37 29.46
CA THR A 59 15.47 -3.35 28.00
C THR A 59 16.80 -3.99 27.63
N ASP A 60 17.06 -4.16 26.34
CA ASP A 60 18.35 -4.59 25.82
C ASP A 60 19.24 -3.39 25.43
N VAL A 61 20.54 -3.64 25.33
CA VAL A 61 21.52 -2.59 25.00
C VAL A 61 21.32 -2.06 23.58
N ASP A 62 20.87 -2.89 22.65
CA ASP A 62 20.67 -2.50 21.25
C ASP A 62 19.51 -1.50 21.12
N SER A 63 18.42 -1.71 21.86
CA SER A 63 17.30 -0.76 21.99
C SER A 63 17.77 0.61 22.50
N LEU A 64 18.65 0.65 23.50
CA LEU A 64 19.22 1.92 24.00
C LEU A 64 20.14 2.60 22.98
N LEU A 65 20.96 1.82 22.26
CA LEU A 65 21.89 2.32 21.23
C LEU A 65 21.16 2.89 20.02
N GLN A 66 20.05 2.27 19.63
CA GLN A 66 19.20 2.66 18.49
C GLN A 66 18.17 3.74 18.89
N GLY A 67 17.84 3.83 20.18
CA GLY A 67 16.78 4.71 20.67
C GLY A 67 15.39 4.24 20.26
N GLU A 68 15.22 2.92 20.08
CA GLU A 68 13.98 2.27 19.67
C GLU A 68 13.44 1.39 20.79
N PHE A 69 12.12 1.25 20.88
CA PHE A 69 11.51 0.42 21.91
C PHE A 69 11.83 -1.06 21.67
N PRO A 70 12.14 -1.84 22.71
CA PRO A 70 12.34 -3.26 22.56
C PRO A 70 11.06 -3.88 21.99
N ARG A 71 11.20 -4.66 20.91
CA ARG A 71 10.12 -5.49 20.37
C ARG A 71 9.84 -6.60 21.36
N ARG A 72 8.95 -6.36 22.33
CA ARG A 72 8.40 -7.44 23.14
C ARG A 72 7.21 -8.01 22.37
N GLU A 73 7.32 -9.27 21.97
CA GLU A 73 6.16 -10.06 21.55
C GLU A 73 5.23 -10.16 22.77
N ILE A 74 4.07 -9.53 22.68
CA ILE A 74 3.02 -9.62 23.70
C ILE A 74 2.37 -10.99 23.51
N THR A 75 2.33 -11.81 24.56
CA THR A 75 1.64 -13.10 24.50
C THR A 75 0.14 -12.87 24.42
N GLN A 76 -0.60 -13.77 23.76
CA GLN A 76 -2.07 -13.67 23.63
C GLN A 76 -2.76 -13.49 24.99
N GLU A 77 -2.28 -14.16 26.04
CA GLU A 77 -2.84 -14.04 27.39
C GLU A 77 -2.62 -12.65 28.01
N GLU A 78 -1.46 -12.00 27.77
CA GLU A 78 -1.18 -10.64 28.23
C GLU A 78 -2.03 -9.60 27.47
N ALA A 79 -2.27 -9.82 26.18
CA ALA A 79 -3.14 -8.99 25.36
C ALA A 79 -4.61 -9.09 25.79
N GLU A 80 -5.09 -10.30 26.07
CA GLU A 80 -6.47 -10.54 26.54
C GLU A 80 -6.70 -10.02 27.96
N ALA A 81 -5.71 -10.10 28.85
CA ALA A 81 -5.79 -9.54 30.19
C ALA A 81 -5.87 -8.01 30.17
N MET A 82 -5.08 -7.36 29.30
CA MET A 82 -5.17 -5.91 29.08
C MET A 82 -6.51 -5.49 28.49
N LEU A 83 -7.06 -6.26 27.55
CA LEU A 83 -8.40 -6.01 26.99
C LEU A 83 -9.49 -6.08 28.09
N ARG A 84 -9.44 -7.10 28.95
CA ARG A 84 -10.39 -7.26 30.06
C ARG A 84 -10.28 -6.17 31.11
N GLU A 85 -9.08 -5.68 31.41
CA GLU A 85 -8.91 -4.54 32.33
C GLU A 85 -9.40 -3.22 31.71
N MET A 86 -9.26 -3.04 30.39
CA MET A 86 -9.82 -1.88 29.68
C MET A 86 -11.35 -1.92 29.64
N GLU A 87 -11.94 -3.09 29.44
CA GLU A 87 -13.40 -3.30 29.48
C GLU A 87 -13.96 -3.12 30.90
N ALA A 88 -13.26 -3.60 31.92
CA ALA A 88 -13.69 -3.46 33.32
C ALA A 88 -13.59 -2.01 33.84
N LYS A 89 -12.72 -1.18 33.27
CA LYS A 89 -12.58 0.25 33.63
C LYS A 89 -13.57 1.16 32.91
N ASN A 90 -14.32 0.66 31.93
CA ASN A 90 -15.41 1.38 31.27
C ASN A 90 -16.71 0.57 31.34
N PRO A 91 -17.36 0.46 32.51
CA PRO A 91 -18.72 -0.03 32.57
C PRO A 91 -19.62 1.06 31.97
N GLY A 92 -20.42 0.69 30.98
CA GLY A 92 -21.23 1.62 30.18
C GLY A 92 -21.83 2.79 30.96
N SER A 93 -21.40 4.00 30.60
CA SER A 93 -22.15 5.24 30.79
C SER A 93 -21.75 6.18 29.66
N GLY A 94 -22.75 6.73 28.97
CA GLY A 94 -22.56 7.50 27.74
C GLY A 94 -21.60 8.68 27.93
N MET A 95 -20.53 8.68 27.16
CA MET A 95 -19.82 9.90 26.75
C MET A 95 -20.21 10.18 25.30
N PRO A 96 -20.48 11.45 24.92
CA PRO A 96 -20.72 11.80 23.54
C PRO A 96 -19.50 11.45 22.69
N GLU A 97 -19.74 10.88 21.51
CA GLU A 97 -18.77 10.70 20.43
C GLU A 97 -17.97 12.00 20.24
N MET A 98 -16.69 12.01 20.64
CA MET A 98 -15.79 13.11 20.34
C MET A 98 -15.40 12.98 18.86
N ASP A 99 -15.75 14.01 18.07
CA ASP A 99 -15.69 14.05 16.61
C ASP A 99 -14.35 13.59 16.00
N ARG A 100 -14.39 12.49 15.23
CA ARG A 100 -13.25 11.93 14.48
C ARG A 100 -12.80 12.75 13.26
N GLN A 101 -13.45 13.86 12.93
CA GLN A 101 -13.32 14.51 11.60
C GLN A 101 -12.14 15.47 11.47
N PHE A 102 -11.61 16.00 12.58
CA PHE A 102 -10.44 16.88 12.53
C PHE A 102 -9.17 16.04 12.58
N LEU A 103 -8.35 16.19 11.54
CA LEU A 103 -7.07 15.50 11.44
C LEU A 103 -6.20 15.74 12.67
N LYS A 104 -5.52 14.69 13.11
CA LYS A 104 -4.50 14.83 14.14
C LYS A 104 -3.38 15.73 13.61
N PRO A 105 -2.72 16.53 14.47
CA PRO A 105 -1.65 17.44 14.04
C PRO A 105 -0.50 16.77 13.29
N GLU A 106 -0.30 15.47 13.50
CA GLU A 106 0.74 14.65 12.90
C GLU A 106 0.37 14.01 11.55
N THR A 107 -0.89 14.12 11.12
CA THR A 107 -1.36 13.54 9.86
C THR A 107 -0.64 14.15 8.66
N LYS A 108 -0.06 13.30 7.81
CA LYS A 108 0.62 13.75 6.59
C LYS A 108 -0.41 14.02 5.51
N ILE A 109 -0.46 15.27 5.03
CA ILE A 109 -1.40 15.68 3.99
C ILE A 109 -0.63 16.00 2.71
N LYS A 110 -1.00 15.36 1.60
CA LYS A 110 -0.51 15.67 0.25
C LYS A 110 -1.66 15.81 -0.73
N ILE A 111 -1.49 16.64 -1.77
CA ILE A 111 -2.48 16.70 -2.86
C ILE A 111 -2.57 15.33 -3.52
N TYR A 112 -3.79 14.83 -3.73
CA TYR A 112 -3.99 13.53 -4.34
C TYR A 112 -3.78 13.63 -5.85
N ASP A 113 -2.95 12.76 -6.42
CA ASP A 113 -2.70 12.71 -7.85
C ASP A 113 -3.60 11.66 -8.50
N PHE A 114 -4.68 12.09 -9.14
CA PHE A 114 -5.60 11.19 -9.84
C PHE A 114 -5.03 10.61 -11.14
N LYS A 115 -3.95 11.18 -11.68
CA LYS A 115 -3.24 10.60 -12.83
C LYS A 115 -2.28 9.50 -12.38
N ARG A 116 -1.70 9.65 -11.19
CA ARG A 116 -0.78 8.69 -10.57
C ARG A 116 -1.22 8.37 -9.14
N PRO A 117 -2.41 7.75 -8.99
CA PRO A 117 -2.92 7.36 -7.69
C PRO A 117 -1.99 6.34 -7.02
N ASP A 118 -1.79 6.46 -5.71
CA ASP A 118 -1.09 5.42 -4.95
C ASP A 118 -2.06 4.27 -4.70
N TRP A 119 -2.05 3.25 -5.57
CA TRP A 119 -2.95 2.10 -5.46
C TRP A 119 -2.54 1.13 -4.36
N PHE A 120 -1.34 1.30 -3.81
CA PHE A 120 -0.80 0.40 -2.81
C PHE A 120 -0.39 1.14 -1.53
N SER A 121 -0.82 0.61 -0.38
CA SER A 121 -0.45 1.16 0.92
C SER A 121 1.00 0.81 1.28
N LYS A 122 1.59 1.56 2.22
CA LYS A 122 2.97 1.30 2.68
C LYS A 122 3.13 -0.09 3.29
N ASN A 123 2.07 -0.62 3.91
CA ASN A 123 2.07 -1.98 4.45
C ASN A 123 2.14 -3.00 3.32
N GLN A 124 1.43 -2.77 2.22
CA GLN A 124 1.49 -3.65 1.05
C GLN A 124 2.89 -3.66 0.41
N PHE A 125 3.55 -2.50 0.29
CA PHE A 125 4.96 -2.44 -0.13
C PHE A 125 5.87 -3.28 0.79
N ARG A 126 5.67 -3.17 2.10
CA ARG A 126 6.46 -3.93 3.09
C ARG A 126 6.25 -5.43 2.97
N ASP A 127 5.01 -5.88 2.77
CA ASP A 127 4.68 -7.30 2.64
C ASP A 127 5.34 -7.92 1.41
N ILE A 128 5.27 -7.24 0.28
CA ILE A 128 5.94 -7.67 -0.96
C ILE A 128 7.45 -7.66 -0.77
N TRP A 129 8.00 -6.61 -0.14
CA TRP A 129 9.43 -6.57 0.16
C TRP A 129 9.88 -7.80 0.97
N MET A 130 9.16 -8.12 2.05
CA MET A 130 9.47 -9.27 2.91
C MET A 130 9.36 -10.59 2.14
N CYS A 131 8.32 -10.77 1.33
CA CYS A 131 8.15 -11.96 0.50
C CYS A 131 9.33 -12.16 -0.45
N PHE A 132 9.68 -11.13 -1.21
CA PHE A 132 10.74 -11.20 -2.20
C PHE A 132 12.14 -11.25 -1.58
N ALA A 133 12.34 -10.71 -0.38
CA ALA A 133 13.56 -10.92 0.38
C ALA A 133 13.76 -12.41 0.74
N VAL A 134 12.72 -13.08 1.24
CA VAL A 134 12.75 -14.53 1.50
C VAL A 134 12.98 -15.31 0.20
N LEU A 135 12.30 -14.92 -0.88
CA LEU A 135 12.46 -15.53 -2.19
C LEU A 135 13.91 -15.43 -2.69
N CYS A 136 14.56 -14.26 -2.55
CA CYS A 136 15.96 -14.07 -2.92
C CYS A 136 16.89 -15.04 -2.16
N GLU A 137 16.69 -15.23 -0.87
CA GLU A 137 17.50 -16.19 -0.08
C GLU A 137 17.28 -17.63 -0.54
N LYS A 138 16.05 -18.01 -0.89
CA LYS A 138 15.77 -19.33 -1.45
C LYS A 138 16.42 -19.53 -2.82
N ILE A 139 16.34 -18.53 -3.71
CA ILE A 139 17.04 -18.55 -5.00
C ILE A 139 18.54 -18.71 -4.78
N LYS A 140 19.16 -17.93 -3.88
CA LYS A 140 20.58 -18.09 -3.55
C LYS A 140 20.89 -19.53 -3.13
N SER A 141 20.10 -20.10 -2.21
CA SER A 141 20.30 -21.46 -1.71
C SER A 141 20.19 -22.52 -2.81
N ASP A 142 19.15 -22.43 -3.65
CA ASP A 142 18.92 -23.35 -4.76
C ASP A 142 20.03 -23.30 -5.80
N PHE A 143 20.46 -22.09 -6.14
CA PHE A 143 21.44 -21.88 -7.19
C PHE A 143 22.88 -22.02 -6.67
N ALA A 144 23.15 -21.97 -5.36
CA ALA A 144 24.50 -22.12 -4.79
C ALA A 144 25.20 -23.43 -5.22
N GLY A 145 24.44 -24.51 -5.43
CA GLY A 145 24.97 -25.81 -5.88
C GLY A 145 25.17 -25.92 -7.40
N ILE A 146 24.49 -25.08 -8.18
CA ILE A 146 24.39 -25.18 -9.64
C ILE A 146 25.18 -24.05 -10.33
N ARG A 147 25.29 -22.88 -9.67
CA ARG A 147 25.80 -21.60 -10.20
C ARG A 147 26.85 -21.02 -9.27
N LYS A 148 28.11 -21.36 -9.54
CA LYS A 148 29.26 -20.84 -8.79
C LYS A 148 29.58 -19.37 -9.11
N ASP A 149 28.97 -18.84 -10.16
CA ASP A 149 29.13 -17.49 -10.72
C ASP A 149 28.01 -16.52 -10.29
N LEU A 150 26.99 -17.00 -9.57
CA LEU A 150 25.95 -16.16 -8.96
C LEU A 150 26.40 -15.78 -7.54
N TYR A 151 26.92 -14.56 -7.37
CA TYR A 151 27.43 -14.10 -6.08
C TYR A 151 26.33 -13.60 -5.17
N SER A 152 25.39 -12.85 -5.74
CA SER A 152 24.25 -12.34 -4.98
C SER A 152 23.05 -12.08 -5.87
N ILE A 153 21.87 -12.32 -5.31
CA ILE A 153 20.60 -11.77 -5.77
C ILE A 153 19.92 -11.10 -4.59
N GLN A 154 19.52 -9.85 -4.71
CA GLN A 154 18.89 -9.12 -3.62
C GLN A 154 17.80 -8.21 -4.14
N ILE A 155 16.73 -8.07 -3.37
CA ILE A 155 15.73 -7.05 -3.64
C ILE A 155 16.37 -5.66 -3.48
N CYS A 156 16.25 -4.82 -4.49
CA CYS A 156 16.80 -3.45 -4.46
C CYS A 156 15.69 -2.40 -4.31
N ALA A 157 14.53 -2.62 -4.93
CA ALA A 157 13.40 -1.70 -4.88
C ALA A 157 12.07 -2.44 -5.01
N VAL A 158 11.04 -1.87 -4.40
CA VAL A 158 9.64 -2.14 -4.71
C VAL A 158 8.99 -0.80 -4.98
N ASP A 159 8.58 -0.58 -6.21
CA ASP A 159 7.97 0.65 -6.69
C ASP A 159 6.56 0.37 -7.24
N GLN A 160 5.81 1.42 -7.54
CA GLN A 160 4.58 1.32 -8.33
C GLN A 160 4.70 2.20 -9.57
N LEU A 161 4.15 1.73 -10.67
CA LEU A 161 4.05 2.48 -11.92
C LEU A 161 2.88 1.98 -12.74
N THR A 162 2.53 2.66 -13.83
CA THR A 162 1.51 2.13 -14.74
C THR A 162 2.06 0.97 -15.57
N ASN A 163 1.19 0.09 -16.04
CA ASN A 163 1.59 -1.00 -16.93
C ASN A 163 2.32 -0.45 -18.16
N ASP A 164 1.84 0.64 -18.76
CA ASP A 164 2.50 1.30 -19.88
C ASP A 164 3.91 1.78 -19.57
N GLU A 165 4.14 2.38 -18.40
CA GLU A 165 5.49 2.79 -17.97
C GLU A 165 6.41 1.57 -17.87
N PHE A 166 5.91 0.43 -17.38
CA PHE A 166 6.67 -0.81 -17.28
C PHE A 166 7.00 -1.32 -18.67
N MET A 167 6.01 -1.42 -19.55
CA MET A 167 6.19 -1.89 -20.92
C MET A 167 7.20 -1.04 -21.70
N GLN A 168 7.21 0.28 -21.48
CA GLN A 168 8.15 1.21 -22.11
C GLN A 168 9.56 1.13 -21.51
N SER A 169 9.69 0.67 -20.26
CA SER A 169 10.99 0.47 -19.60
C SER A 169 11.75 -0.77 -20.10
N ILE A 170 11.03 -1.73 -20.71
CA ILE A 170 11.60 -3.00 -21.14
C ILE A 170 12.54 -2.82 -22.35
N PRO A 171 13.82 -3.26 -22.25
CA PRO A 171 14.75 -3.21 -23.38
C PRO A 171 14.29 -4.08 -24.57
N GLN A 172 14.59 -3.65 -25.81
CA GLN A 172 14.19 -4.39 -27.03
C GLN A 172 14.72 -5.84 -27.14
N GLN A 173 15.78 -6.20 -26.42
CA GLN A 173 16.40 -7.53 -26.42
C GLN A 173 16.45 -8.16 -25.03
N SER A 174 15.50 -7.81 -24.14
CA SER A 174 15.42 -8.43 -22.82
C SER A 174 14.84 -9.83 -22.90
N PHE A 175 15.05 -10.58 -21.82
CA PHE A 175 14.38 -11.85 -21.60
C PHE A 175 13.09 -11.53 -20.87
N PHE A 176 11.96 -11.57 -21.58
CA PHE A 176 10.66 -11.21 -21.04
C PHE A 176 9.75 -12.43 -20.95
N TYR A 177 9.06 -12.57 -19.83
CA TYR A 177 8.12 -13.65 -19.57
C TYR A 177 6.90 -13.12 -18.84
N SER A 178 5.70 -13.33 -19.39
CA SER A 178 4.45 -12.90 -18.75
C SER A 178 3.61 -14.09 -18.33
N TYR A 179 2.98 -13.96 -17.18
CA TYR A 179 2.09 -14.94 -16.60
C TYR A 179 0.69 -14.33 -16.41
N ASP A 180 -0.36 -15.10 -16.74
CA ASP A 180 -1.76 -14.69 -16.61
C ASP A 180 -2.54 -15.64 -15.68
N TYR A 181 -3.12 -15.08 -14.62
CA TYR A 181 -4.05 -15.66 -13.66
C TYR A 181 -5.43 -15.00 -13.83
N ASN A 182 -6.36 -15.63 -14.56
CA ASN A 182 -7.73 -15.10 -14.72
C ASN A 182 -7.80 -13.60 -15.12
N ASN A 183 -7.01 -13.15 -16.11
CA ASN A 183 -6.86 -11.74 -16.53
C ASN A 183 -6.13 -10.83 -15.50
N SER A 184 -5.37 -11.42 -14.60
CA SER A 184 -4.52 -10.72 -13.64
C SER A 184 -3.17 -11.43 -13.57
N GLY A 185 -2.06 -10.73 -13.76
CA GLY A 185 -0.79 -11.40 -14.05
C GLY A 185 0.40 -10.86 -13.29
N PHE A 186 1.53 -11.51 -13.52
CA PHE A 186 2.83 -10.89 -13.28
C PHE A 186 3.74 -11.12 -14.48
N ALA A 187 4.64 -10.18 -14.73
CA ALA A 187 5.68 -10.33 -15.73
C ALA A 187 7.06 -10.35 -15.06
N ILE A 188 7.98 -11.10 -15.65
CA ILE A 188 9.39 -11.14 -15.31
C ILE A 188 10.16 -10.63 -16.52
N GLU A 189 10.94 -9.60 -16.32
CA GLU A 189 11.95 -9.12 -17.25
C GLU A 189 13.33 -9.37 -16.64
N VAL A 190 14.25 -9.91 -17.44
CA VAL A 190 15.64 -10.09 -17.06
C VAL A 190 16.50 -9.30 -18.01
N ASP A 191 17.39 -8.48 -17.44
CA ASP A 191 18.33 -7.67 -18.21
C ASP A 191 19.08 -8.53 -19.24
N PRO A 192 19.25 -8.06 -20.49
CA PRO A 192 19.88 -8.83 -21.56
C PRO A 192 21.28 -9.36 -21.22
N GLN A 193 22.08 -8.62 -20.44
CA GLN A 193 23.42 -9.03 -20.06
C GLN A 193 23.36 -10.18 -19.06
N ILE A 194 22.50 -10.08 -18.06
CA ILE A 194 22.28 -11.13 -17.07
C ILE A 194 21.71 -12.36 -17.75
N GLY A 195 20.64 -12.23 -18.54
CA GLY A 195 20.01 -13.37 -19.22
C GLY A 195 20.98 -14.11 -20.15
N LYS A 196 21.85 -13.40 -20.89
CA LYS A 196 22.89 -14.03 -21.72
C LYS A 196 23.91 -14.81 -20.90
N GLN A 197 24.30 -14.31 -19.73
CA GLN A 197 25.26 -15.00 -18.87
C GLN A 197 24.63 -16.24 -18.23
N LEU A 198 23.40 -16.10 -17.74
CA LEU A 198 22.58 -17.21 -17.26
C LEU A 198 22.46 -18.31 -18.33
N LEU A 199 22.18 -17.94 -19.59
CA LEU A 199 22.02 -18.87 -20.71
C LEU A 199 23.34 -19.55 -21.13
N ARG A 200 24.42 -18.78 -21.34
CA ARG A 200 25.69 -19.27 -21.93
C ARG A 200 26.28 -20.47 -21.18
N GLN A 201 26.04 -20.59 -19.88
CA GLN A 201 26.62 -21.69 -19.09
C GLN A 201 25.87 -23.01 -19.27
N ASP A 202 24.55 -22.99 -19.44
CA ASP A 202 23.79 -24.21 -19.75
C ASP A 202 24.10 -24.72 -21.15
N LEU A 203 24.38 -23.81 -22.08
CA LEU A 203 24.82 -24.16 -23.44
C LEU A 203 26.22 -24.77 -23.50
N LYS A 204 27.09 -24.53 -22.51
CA LYS A 204 28.41 -25.21 -22.45
C LYS A 204 28.29 -26.73 -22.34
N LYS A 205 27.15 -27.27 -21.91
CA LYS A 205 26.86 -28.72 -21.89
C LYS A 205 26.55 -29.27 -23.28
N TYR A 206 26.28 -28.41 -24.26
CA TYR A 206 25.78 -28.76 -25.59
C TYR A 206 26.53 -27.95 -26.68
N PRO A 207 27.80 -28.27 -26.96
CA PRO A 207 28.66 -27.47 -27.85
C PRO A 207 28.26 -27.50 -29.34
N GLU A 208 27.28 -28.33 -29.73
CA GLU A 208 26.92 -28.58 -31.15
C GLU A 208 25.74 -27.74 -31.66
N LEU A 209 25.24 -26.80 -30.85
CA LEU A 209 24.05 -26.01 -31.16
C LEU A 209 24.36 -24.90 -32.18
N ILE A 210 23.50 -24.78 -33.21
CA ILE A 210 23.55 -23.79 -34.30
C ILE A 210 22.77 -22.53 -33.87
N ASP A 211 22.95 -21.38 -34.53
CA ASP A 211 22.32 -20.10 -34.16
C ASP A 211 20.77 -20.15 -34.05
N CYS A 212 20.08 -20.99 -34.83
CA CYS A 212 18.62 -21.19 -34.71
C CYS A 212 18.21 -21.92 -33.43
N ASP A 213 19.12 -22.67 -32.81
CA ASP A 213 18.85 -23.38 -31.56
C ASP A 213 18.87 -22.40 -30.38
N VAL A 214 19.63 -21.30 -30.48
CA VAL A 214 19.82 -20.34 -29.39
C VAL A 214 18.50 -19.67 -28.98
N GLU A 215 17.65 -19.29 -29.93
CA GLU A 215 16.34 -18.70 -29.61
C GLU A 215 15.44 -19.73 -28.93
N PHE A 216 15.35 -20.96 -29.45
CA PHE A 216 14.57 -22.04 -28.81
C PHE A 216 15.09 -22.36 -27.40
N LEU A 217 16.40 -22.34 -27.20
CA LEU A 217 17.05 -22.57 -25.91
C LEU A 217 16.84 -21.42 -24.94
N GLN A 218 16.78 -20.18 -25.42
CA GLN A 218 16.38 -19.04 -24.60
C GLN A 218 14.96 -19.25 -24.07
N ILE A 219 14.03 -19.67 -24.93
CA ILE A 219 12.65 -19.95 -24.54
C ILE A 219 12.59 -21.08 -23.51
N ALA A 220 13.25 -22.21 -23.79
CA ALA A 220 13.27 -23.35 -22.88
C ALA A 220 13.90 -23.00 -21.52
N TYR A 221 14.99 -22.21 -21.53
CA TYR A 221 15.66 -21.75 -20.32
C TYR A 221 14.78 -20.81 -19.49
N ILE A 222 14.22 -19.77 -20.13
CA ILE A 222 13.32 -18.80 -19.47
C ILE A 222 12.12 -19.52 -18.87
N ASN A 223 11.51 -20.46 -19.60
CA ASN A 223 10.39 -21.24 -19.08
C ASN A 223 10.80 -22.04 -17.85
N SER A 224 11.93 -22.76 -17.90
CA SER A 224 12.43 -23.51 -16.76
C SER A 224 12.73 -22.62 -15.55
N PHE A 225 13.32 -21.45 -15.78
CA PHE A 225 13.60 -20.47 -14.74
C PHE A 225 12.31 -19.91 -14.15
N ALA A 226 11.36 -19.51 -15.00
CA ALA A 226 10.07 -18.97 -14.58
C ALA A 226 9.25 -19.99 -13.77
N HIS A 227 9.23 -21.27 -14.18
CA HIS A 227 8.61 -22.34 -13.41
C HIS A 227 9.27 -22.51 -12.04
N ARG A 228 10.61 -22.48 -11.97
CA ARG A 228 11.28 -22.58 -10.68
C ARG A 228 11.00 -21.36 -9.79
N MET A 229 10.94 -20.17 -10.37
CA MET A 229 10.55 -18.95 -9.66
C MET A 229 9.12 -19.05 -9.10
N GLN A 230 8.19 -19.61 -9.87
CA GLN A 230 6.82 -19.87 -9.42
C GLN A 230 6.78 -20.86 -8.25
N ASP A 231 7.57 -21.94 -8.32
CA ASP A 231 7.67 -22.91 -7.22
C ASP A 231 8.15 -22.24 -5.94
N LEU A 232 9.26 -21.52 -6.05
CA LEU A 232 9.87 -20.83 -4.92
C LEU A 232 8.96 -19.75 -4.34
N PHE A 233 8.23 -19.05 -5.21
CA PHE A 233 7.21 -18.08 -4.82
C PHE A 233 6.10 -18.77 -4.02
N TYR A 234 5.46 -19.80 -4.58
CA TYR A 234 4.40 -20.55 -3.89
C TYR A 234 4.90 -21.11 -2.54
N GLU A 235 6.12 -21.65 -2.50
CA GLU A 235 6.74 -22.15 -1.28
C GLU A 235 7.05 -21.06 -0.25
N SER A 236 7.18 -19.80 -0.67
CA SER A 236 7.40 -18.64 0.21
C SER A 236 6.11 -18.08 0.79
N THR A 237 4.95 -18.49 0.27
CA THR A 237 3.63 -18.11 0.79
C THR A 237 3.21 -18.97 1.98
N ASN A 238 2.13 -18.57 2.65
CA ASN A 238 1.49 -19.36 3.72
C ASN A 238 0.71 -20.59 3.21
N LYS A 239 0.67 -20.84 1.90
CA LYS A 239 0.00 -21.97 1.24
C LYS A 239 -1.50 -22.11 1.54
N THR A 240 -2.20 -21.00 1.76
CA THR A 240 -3.66 -20.99 1.95
C THR A 240 -4.42 -21.49 0.71
N ILE A 241 -3.91 -21.20 -0.50
CA ILE A 241 -4.41 -21.79 -1.75
C ILE A 241 -3.69 -23.12 -2.00
N SER A 242 -4.40 -24.15 -2.47
CA SER A 242 -3.79 -25.42 -2.83
C SER A 242 -2.90 -25.31 -4.07
N ARG A 243 -1.88 -26.16 -4.17
CA ARG A 243 -0.95 -26.21 -5.31
C ARG A 243 -1.69 -26.43 -6.63
N GLU A 244 -2.68 -27.32 -6.62
CA GLU A 244 -3.49 -27.64 -7.80
C GLU A 244 -4.35 -26.45 -8.26
N GLU A 245 -4.93 -25.70 -7.33
CA GLU A 245 -5.69 -24.48 -7.63
C GLU A 245 -4.79 -23.35 -8.14
N PHE A 246 -3.60 -23.21 -7.55
CA PHE A 246 -2.58 -22.27 -8.01
C PHE A 246 -2.08 -22.62 -9.41
N GLU A 247 -1.89 -23.91 -9.75
CA GLU A 247 -1.42 -24.34 -11.07
C GLU A 247 -2.51 -24.27 -12.15
N LYS A 248 -3.78 -24.63 -11.84
CA LYS A 248 -4.89 -24.60 -12.81
C LYS A 248 -5.28 -23.20 -13.29
N SER A 249 -5.01 -22.21 -12.46
CA SER A 249 -5.20 -20.80 -12.79
C SER A 249 -4.06 -20.25 -13.63
N LEU A 250 -2.99 -21.03 -13.85
CA LEU A 250 -1.88 -20.61 -14.69
C LEU A 250 -2.16 -20.75 -16.19
N THR A 251 -2.29 -19.61 -16.89
CA THR A 251 -2.23 -19.55 -18.36
C THR A 251 -0.92 -18.92 -18.82
N TYR A 252 -0.15 -19.67 -19.62
CA TYR A 252 1.15 -19.23 -20.15
C TYR A 252 0.93 -18.29 -21.34
N ARG A 253 1.52 -17.08 -21.30
CA ARG A 253 1.53 -16.16 -22.46
C ARG A 253 2.98 -15.86 -22.87
N THR A 254 3.18 -15.87 -24.18
CA THR A 254 4.44 -15.80 -24.93
C THR A 254 5.29 -14.55 -24.66
N LEU A 255 6.55 -14.59 -25.14
CA LEU A 255 7.66 -13.63 -24.98
C LEU A 255 7.41 -12.22 -25.57
N PHE A 256 6.19 -11.91 -26.00
CA PHE A 256 5.90 -10.62 -26.61
C PHE A 256 5.17 -9.73 -25.61
N PRO A 257 5.75 -8.58 -25.24
CA PRO A 257 5.19 -7.67 -24.24
C PRO A 257 3.78 -7.13 -24.57
N ARG A 258 3.28 -7.30 -25.80
CA ARG A 258 1.96 -6.79 -26.20
C ARG A 258 0.91 -7.89 -26.20
N SER A 259 0.21 -8.05 -25.08
CA SER A 259 -1.13 -8.61 -25.12
C SER A 259 -2.15 -7.48 -25.28
N ALA A 260 -3.07 -7.61 -26.22
CA ALA A 260 -4.02 -6.55 -26.62
C ALA A 260 -5.11 -6.22 -25.58
N ASN A 261 -5.09 -6.85 -24.39
CA ASN A 261 -6.24 -6.83 -23.46
C ASN A 261 -5.90 -6.34 -22.03
N GLU A 262 -4.65 -5.99 -21.72
CA GLU A 262 -4.34 -5.41 -20.40
C GLU A 262 -4.57 -3.90 -20.40
N PRO A 263 -5.25 -3.32 -19.38
CA PRO A 263 -5.44 -1.89 -19.32
C PRO A 263 -4.09 -1.18 -19.14
N THR A 264 -3.74 -0.37 -20.13
CA THR A 264 -2.46 0.34 -20.23
C THR A 264 -2.17 1.27 -19.05
N ASN A 265 -3.21 1.97 -18.56
CA ASN A 265 -3.10 2.90 -17.43
C ASN A 265 -3.29 2.23 -16.05
N GLN A 266 -3.36 0.90 -15.97
CA GLN A 266 -3.50 0.24 -14.68
C GLN A 266 -2.20 0.30 -13.88
N MET A 267 -2.28 0.60 -12.59
CA MET A 267 -1.12 0.57 -11.69
C MET A 267 -0.68 -0.88 -11.43
N CYS A 268 0.63 -1.08 -11.34
CA CYS A 268 1.26 -2.33 -10.99
C CYS A 268 2.38 -2.08 -9.97
N MET A 269 2.72 -3.08 -9.17
CA MET A 269 3.95 -3.06 -8.38
C MET A 269 5.10 -3.57 -9.24
N LEU A 270 6.26 -2.94 -9.14
CA LEU A 270 7.50 -3.41 -9.74
C LEU A 270 8.48 -3.78 -8.64
N VAL A 271 8.86 -5.05 -8.61
CA VAL A 271 9.91 -5.56 -7.74
C VAL A 271 11.19 -5.68 -8.56
N SER A 272 12.20 -4.89 -8.22
CA SER A 272 13.51 -4.96 -8.86
C SER A 272 14.48 -5.75 -7.99
N LEU A 273 15.09 -6.78 -8.58
CA LEU A 273 16.13 -7.60 -7.98
C LEU A 273 17.46 -7.26 -8.63
N GLU A 274 18.46 -6.87 -7.84
CA GLU A 274 19.84 -6.74 -8.32
C GLU A 274 20.52 -8.10 -8.27
N VAL A 275 21.12 -8.49 -9.40
CA VAL A 275 21.90 -9.72 -9.57
C VAL A 275 23.34 -9.36 -9.85
N GLU A 276 24.26 -9.95 -9.09
CA GLU A 276 25.71 -9.80 -9.28
C GLU A 276 26.33 -11.13 -9.69
N THR A 277 27.10 -11.09 -10.78
CA THR A 277 27.80 -12.23 -11.37
C THR A 277 29.28 -11.90 -11.60
N ASP A 278 30.05 -12.88 -12.08
CA ASP A 278 31.44 -12.70 -12.53
C ASP A 278 31.65 -11.56 -13.53
N ASN A 279 30.63 -11.23 -14.32
CA ASN A 279 30.74 -10.31 -15.45
C ASN A 279 29.96 -9.02 -15.24
N GLY A 280 29.55 -8.73 -13.99
CA GLY A 280 28.97 -7.45 -13.60
C GLY A 280 27.63 -7.57 -12.87
N LYS A 281 26.95 -6.43 -12.74
CA LYS A 281 25.64 -6.30 -12.11
C LYS A 281 24.57 -6.07 -13.17
N GLY A 282 23.36 -6.55 -12.89
CA GLY A 282 22.18 -6.25 -13.68
C GLY A 282 20.92 -6.57 -12.89
N TYR A 283 19.77 -6.47 -13.54
CA TYR A 283 18.48 -6.49 -12.86
C TYR A 283 17.57 -7.59 -13.38
N ILE A 284 16.76 -8.13 -12.46
CA ILE A 284 15.56 -8.89 -12.76
C ILE A 284 14.38 -8.08 -12.24
N ASN A 285 13.49 -7.67 -13.11
CA ASN A 285 12.31 -6.89 -12.80
C ASN A 285 11.08 -7.79 -12.81
N ILE A 286 10.30 -7.75 -11.75
CA ILE A 286 9.08 -8.55 -11.60
C ILE A 286 7.92 -7.58 -11.41
N GLN A 287 7.10 -7.45 -12.43
CA GLN A 287 5.90 -6.62 -12.41
C GLN A 287 4.73 -7.45 -11.90
N LEU A 288 4.04 -7.00 -10.87
CA LEU A 288 2.83 -7.61 -10.31
C LEU A 288 1.65 -6.70 -10.64
N ASN A 289 0.69 -7.18 -11.45
CA ASN A 289 -0.52 -6.42 -11.73
C ASN A 289 -1.32 -6.16 -10.43
N TYR A 290 -2.00 -5.03 -10.34
CA TYR A 290 -2.87 -4.73 -9.19
C TYR A 290 -3.89 -5.81 -8.89
N TYR A 291 -4.62 -6.31 -9.89
CA TYR A 291 -5.59 -7.37 -9.66
C TYR A 291 -4.93 -8.67 -9.20
N TYR A 292 -3.68 -8.92 -9.58
CA TYR A 292 -2.93 -10.08 -9.07
C TYR A 292 -2.62 -9.89 -7.59
N CYS A 293 -2.18 -8.69 -7.19
CA CYS A 293 -1.95 -8.34 -5.80
C CYS A 293 -3.22 -8.51 -4.96
N VAL A 294 -4.34 -7.94 -5.40
CA VAL A 294 -5.58 -7.93 -4.62
C VAL A 294 -6.35 -9.25 -4.67
N ASN A 295 -6.34 -9.98 -5.78
CA ASN A 295 -7.17 -11.19 -5.94
C ASN A 295 -6.41 -12.50 -5.68
N VAL A 296 -5.08 -12.48 -5.79
CA VAL A 296 -4.24 -13.68 -5.65
C VAL A 296 -3.38 -13.57 -4.39
N LEU A 297 -2.62 -12.49 -4.24
CA LEU A 297 -1.70 -12.38 -3.09
C LEU A 297 -2.44 -12.24 -1.75
N SER A 298 -3.58 -11.55 -1.73
CA SER A 298 -4.47 -11.52 -0.56
C SER A 298 -4.87 -12.91 -0.06
N LYS A 299 -5.16 -13.84 -0.99
CA LYS A 299 -5.52 -15.22 -0.67
C LYS A 299 -4.33 -16.01 -0.11
N PHE A 300 -3.10 -15.63 -0.45
CA PHE A 300 -1.87 -16.17 0.13
C PHE A 300 -1.48 -15.50 1.46
N GLY A 301 -2.42 -14.74 2.05
CA GLY A 301 -2.24 -14.10 3.34
C GLY A 301 -1.38 -12.83 3.33
N PHE A 302 -0.98 -12.35 2.16
CA PHE A 302 -0.38 -11.03 2.03
C PHE A 302 -1.46 -9.95 2.19
N PHE A 303 -1.09 -8.77 2.68
CA PHE A 303 -2.01 -7.63 2.82
C PHE A 303 -3.13 -7.82 3.85
N ASN A 304 -3.02 -8.81 4.72
CA ASN A 304 -3.96 -9.08 5.82
C ASN A 304 -3.71 -8.21 7.07
N HIS A 305 -3.17 -7.00 6.91
CA HIS A 305 -3.01 -6.07 8.02
C HIS A 305 -4.30 -5.26 8.15
N ASP A 306 -5.09 -5.62 9.17
CA ASP A 306 -6.40 -5.07 9.51
C ASP A 306 -7.47 -5.28 8.44
N ASP A 307 -8.38 -6.24 8.67
CA ASP A 307 -9.69 -6.41 8.05
C ASP A 307 -9.94 -5.60 6.75
N ILE A 308 -9.14 -5.83 5.71
CA ILE A 308 -9.65 -5.66 4.36
C ILE A 308 -10.62 -6.82 4.21
N LYS A 309 -11.85 -6.61 4.67
CA LYS A 309 -12.99 -7.35 4.18
C LYS A 309 -12.91 -7.16 2.68
N LEU A 310 -12.35 -8.16 1.99
CA LEU A 310 -12.61 -8.40 0.60
C LEU A 310 -14.12 -8.34 0.54
N HIS A 311 -14.68 -7.22 0.09
CA HIS A 311 -16.11 -7.13 -0.03
C HIS A 311 -16.41 -8.14 -1.14
N GLN A 312 -16.77 -9.36 -0.75
CA GLN A 312 -17.58 -10.21 -1.59
C GLN A 312 -18.92 -9.46 -1.67
N LEU A 313 -19.00 -8.59 -2.69
CA LEU A 313 -20.06 -7.61 -2.94
C LEU A 313 -21.38 -8.27 -3.38
N THR A 314 -21.45 -9.61 -3.41
CA THR A 314 -22.68 -10.36 -3.67
C THR A 314 -23.78 -10.15 -2.62
N ASN A 315 -23.51 -9.38 -1.56
CA ASN A 315 -24.46 -8.99 -0.51
C ASN A 315 -24.55 -7.47 -0.30
N ILE A 316 -24.42 -6.63 -1.33
CA ILE A 316 -24.82 -5.21 -1.20
C ILE A 316 -26.35 -5.15 -1.02
N LYS A 317 -26.81 -5.32 0.22
CA LYS A 317 -28.10 -4.78 0.66
C LYS A 317 -27.89 -3.28 0.73
N SER A 318 -28.67 -2.50 -0.03
CA SER A 318 -28.80 -1.04 0.01
C SER A 318 -27.89 -0.36 1.05
N LYS A 319 -26.72 0.14 0.64
CA LYS A 319 -25.86 0.94 1.51
C LYS A 319 -26.64 2.21 1.88
N HIS A 320 -27.03 2.35 3.14
CA HIS A 320 -27.56 3.60 3.65
C HIS A 320 -26.36 4.47 4.01
N PHE A 321 -26.32 5.68 3.50
CA PHE A 321 -25.25 6.63 3.81
C PHE A 321 -25.64 7.36 5.09
N ASP A 322 -24.94 7.06 6.19
CA ASP A 322 -25.05 7.84 7.43
C ASP A 322 -24.27 9.16 7.33
N ASP A 323 -23.47 9.33 6.27
CA ASP A 323 -22.73 10.54 5.96
C ASP A 323 -23.68 11.67 5.54
N ASN A 324 -23.55 12.82 6.20
CA ASN A 324 -24.22 14.05 5.81
C ASN A 324 -23.28 15.04 5.10
N CYS A 325 -21.98 14.72 4.97
CA CYS A 325 -21.00 15.50 4.23
C CYS A 325 -20.28 14.58 3.23
N PHE A 326 -20.17 14.97 1.95
CA PHE A 326 -19.48 14.15 0.96
C PHE A 326 -18.91 14.97 -0.19
N VAL A 327 -17.95 14.37 -0.90
CA VAL A 327 -17.34 14.97 -2.08
C VAL A 327 -18.06 14.44 -3.32
N GLU A 328 -18.73 15.36 -4.02
CA GLU A 328 -19.30 15.09 -5.33
C GLU A 328 -18.21 15.16 -6.39
N PHE A 329 -18.10 14.07 -7.15
CA PHE A 329 -17.16 13.93 -8.24
C PHE A 329 -17.76 14.30 -9.61
N GLY A 330 -19.09 14.27 -9.74
CA GLY A 330 -19.81 14.64 -10.95
C GLY A 330 -21.24 14.12 -10.96
N ARG A 331 -22.06 14.58 -11.92
CA ARG A 331 -23.44 14.12 -12.14
C ARG A 331 -23.74 13.95 -13.63
N PHE A 332 -24.57 12.98 -13.95
CA PHE A 332 -25.10 12.75 -15.30
C PHE A 332 -26.64 12.75 -15.30
N MET A 333 -27.23 13.29 -16.35
CA MET A 333 -28.67 13.11 -16.60
C MET A 333 -28.96 11.63 -16.87
N PRO A 334 -30.03 11.02 -16.34
CA PRO A 334 -30.38 9.63 -16.59
C PRO A 334 -30.67 9.43 -18.08
N GLY A 335 -29.77 8.77 -18.79
CA GLY A 335 -29.98 8.21 -20.12
C GLY A 335 -30.23 6.71 -20.04
N SER A 336 -30.29 6.04 -21.20
CA SER A 336 -30.13 4.58 -21.27
C SER A 336 -28.67 4.21 -21.02
N PHE A 337 -28.20 4.45 -19.80
CA PHE A 337 -26.88 3.99 -19.38
C PHE A 337 -27.02 2.55 -18.91
N ASP A 338 -26.30 1.67 -19.58
CA ASP A 338 -26.02 0.35 -19.04
C ASP A 338 -24.71 0.47 -18.26
N PHE A 339 -24.73 0.14 -16.98
CA PHE A 339 -23.54 0.18 -16.13
C PHE A 339 -22.71 -1.07 -16.40
N GLU A 340 -22.32 -1.37 -17.63
CA GLU A 340 -21.52 -2.58 -17.88
C GLU A 340 -20.10 -2.40 -17.29
N PRO A 341 -19.56 -3.39 -16.53
CA PRO A 341 -18.19 -3.34 -16.04
C PRO A 341 -17.18 -3.09 -17.18
N GLY A 342 -16.28 -2.14 -16.96
CA GLY A 342 -15.32 -1.64 -17.95
C GLY A 342 -15.77 -0.37 -18.69
N SER A 343 -17.06 -0.02 -18.67
CA SER A 343 -17.57 1.20 -19.29
C SER A 343 -17.00 2.46 -18.62
N ILE A 344 -16.65 3.48 -19.41
CA ILE A 344 -16.09 4.73 -18.90
C ILE A 344 -17.08 5.89 -19.09
N PHE A 345 -17.39 6.57 -18.01
CA PHE A 345 -18.23 7.75 -17.95
C PHE A 345 -17.33 8.97 -17.75
N VAL A 346 -17.22 9.83 -18.75
CA VAL A 346 -16.37 11.04 -18.71
C VAL A 346 -17.21 12.23 -18.26
N THR A 347 -16.75 12.94 -17.23
CA THR A 347 -17.39 14.15 -16.69
C THR A 347 -17.07 15.37 -17.57
N ASP A 348 -17.54 16.56 -17.17
CA ASP A 348 -17.13 17.84 -17.74
C ASP A 348 -16.04 18.57 -16.93
N LEU A 349 -15.58 17.95 -15.83
CA LEU A 349 -14.63 18.54 -14.89
C LEU A 349 -13.19 18.16 -15.22
N LYS A 350 -12.28 19.14 -15.19
CA LYS A 350 -10.85 18.86 -15.30
C LYS A 350 -10.32 18.24 -14.02
N TYR A 351 -9.32 17.37 -14.13
CA TYR A 351 -8.76 16.67 -12.95
C TYR A 351 -8.09 17.60 -11.92
N THR A 352 -7.79 18.84 -12.30
CA THR A 352 -7.18 19.87 -11.45
C THR A 352 -8.19 20.82 -10.83
N GLU A 353 -9.46 20.76 -11.23
CA GLU A 353 -10.49 21.64 -10.71
C GLU A 353 -10.96 21.19 -9.31
N PRO A 354 -11.31 22.13 -8.43
CA PRO A 354 -11.82 21.79 -7.11
C PRO A 354 -13.21 21.17 -7.23
N LEU A 355 -13.44 20.12 -6.44
CA LEU A 355 -14.69 19.38 -6.39
C LEU A 355 -15.68 20.01 -5.41
N ASN A 356 -16.96 19.74 -5.63
CA ASN A 356 -18.02 20.19 -4.74
C ASN A 356 -18.04 19.34 -3.47
N VAL A 357 -18.13 19.99 -2.32
CA VAL A 357 -18.39 19.34 -1.03
C VAL A 357 -19.82 19.67 -0.62
N VAL A 358 -20.63 18.62 -0.56
CA VAL A 358 -22.05 18.68 -0.24
C VAL A 358 -22.23 18.43 1.24
N ILE A 359 -23.05 19.25 1.89
CA ILE A 359 -23.56 18.99 3.24
C ILE A 359 -25.08 18.94 3.18
N GLY A 360 -25.65 17.81 3.54
CA GLY A 360 -27.08 17.54 3.39
C GLY A 360 -27.49 17.72 1.93
N ASN A 361 -28.31 18.73 1.67
CA ASN A 361 -28.85 19.04 0.35
C ASN A 361 -28.29 20.34 -0.23
N GLU A 362 -27.06 20.72 0.14
CA GLU A 362 -26.44 21.94 -0.35
C GLU A 362 -24.94 21.75 -0.61
N VAL A 363 -24.45 22.29 -1.72
CA VAL A 363 -23.01 22.49 -1.92
C VAL A 363 -22.59 23.66 -1.06
N ARG A 364 -21.79 23.38 -0.02
CA ARG A 364 -21.32 24.38 0.94
C ARG A 364 -19.87 24.77 0.71
N PHE A 365 -19.07 23.88 0.13
CA PHE A 365 -17.66 24.15 -0.14
C PHE A 365 -17.24 23.70 -1.53
N LYS A 366 -16.15 24.28 -2.00
CA LYS A 366 -15.29 23.66 -3.02
C LYS A 366 -14.00 23.23 -2.36
N GLY A 367 -13.39 22.15 -2.84
CA GLY A 367 -12.16 21.66 -2.27
C GLY A 367 -11.30 20.82 -3.20
N THR A 368 -10.02 20.75 -2.90
CA THR A 368 -9.05 19.90 -3.60
C THR A 368 -8.91 18.60 -2.82
N VAL A 369 -8.96 17.47 -3.52
CA VAL A 369 -8.78 16.16 -2.89
C VAL A 369 -7.32 15.98 -2.47
N VAL A 370 -7.13 15.45 -1.27
CA VAL A 370 -5.83 15.19 -0.65
C VAL A 370 -5.78 13.74 -0.16
N ALA A 371 -4.59 13.17 -0.05
CA ALA A 371 -4.36 12.01 0.80
C ALA A 371 -4.02 12.49 2.21
N ALA A 372 -4.82 12.10 3.19
CA ALA A 372 -4.57 12.29 4.62
C ALA A 372 -4.15 10.94 5.20
N ASP A 373 -2.84 10.76 5.38
CA ASP A 373 -2.22 9.46 5.62
C ASP A 373 -2.60 8.41 4.56
N GLU A 374 -3.55 7.51 4.85
CA GLU A 374 -4.03 6.46 3.94
C GLU A 374 -5.44 6.75 3.38
N ASN A 375 -6.17 7.71 3.95
CA ASN A 375 -7.55 8.04 3.57
C ASN A 375 -7.63 9.20 2.59
N TYR A 376 -8.67 9.19 1.77
CA TYR A 376 -9.04 10.40 1.04
C TYR A 376 -9.45 11.49 2.03
N GLY A 377 -9.10 12.72 1.69
CA GLY A 377 -9.58 13.92 2.36
C GLY A 377 -9.91 14.99 1.34
N VAL A 378 -10.61 16.03 1.79
CA VAL A 378 -10.83 17.24 1.00
C VAL A 378 -10.31 18.45 1.74
N ARG A 379 -9.36 19.16 1.11
CA ARG A 379 -8.93 20.48 1.57
C ARG A 379 -9.86 21.53 0.99
N VAL A 380 -10.61 22.19 1.85
CA VAL A 380 -11.52 23.27 1.47
C VAL A 380 -10.72 24.42 0.84
N SER A 381 -11.10 24.79 -0.37
CA SER A 381 -10.50 25.88 -1.15
C SER A 381 -11.43 27.09 -1.27
N GLU A 382 -12.76 26.90 -1.18
CA GLU A 382 -13.73 27.99 -1.15
C GLU A 382 -14.90 27.62 -0.24
N VAL A 383 -15.34 28.58 0.58
CA VAL A 383 -16.59 28.48 1.36
C VAL A 383 -17.69 29.26 0.66
N LEU A 384 -18.78 28.57 0.28
CA LEU A 384 -19.92 29.16 -0.40
C LEU A 384 -20.88 29.78 0.61
N THR A 385 -21.25 31.04 0.40
CA THR A 385 -22.12 31.81 1.31
C THR A 385 -23.19 32.58 0.53
N GLY A 386 -24.35 32.78 1.17
CA GLY A 386 -25.48 33.51 0.59
C GLY A 386 -25.94 32.90 -0.75
N ASP A 387 -26.09 33.74 -1.76
CA ASP A 387 -26.57 33.35 -3.10
C ASP A 387 -25.63 32.41 -3.86
N LYS A 388 -24.41 32.17 -3.34
CA LYS A 388 -23.47 31.20 -3.92
C LYS A 388 -23.74 29.76 -3.49
N ILE A 389 -24.55 29.54 -2.44
CA ILE A 389 -24.89 28.18 -2.00
C ILE A 389 -25.77 27.54 -3.07
N ILE A 390 -25.39 26.34 -3.50
CA ILE A 390 -26.09 25.62 -4.56
C ILE A 390 -26.93 24.52 -3.92
N GLY A 391 -28.23 24.50 -4.20
CA GLY A 391 -29.10 23.40 -3.82
C GLY A 391 -28.64 22.10 -4.48
N TYR A 392 -28.55 21.05 -3.69
CA TYR A 392 -28.13 19.72 -4.11
C TYR A 392 -29.32 18.75 -4.07
N ASN A 393 -29.56 18.08 -5.19
CA ASN A 393 -30.53 17.01 -5.31
C ASN A 393 -29.96 15.94 -6.26
N GLU A 394 -30.17 14.68 -5.90
CA GLU A 394 -29.80 13.50 -6.68
C GLU A 394 -31.00 12.86 -7.38
N GLU A 395 -32.23 13.28 -7.05
CA GLU A 395 -33.43 12.81 -7.75
C GLU A 395 -33.28 13.07 -9.25
N HIS A 396 -33.44 12.01 -10.03
CA HIS A 396 -33.29 12.07 -11.48
C HIS A 396 -31.88 12.45 -11.96
N TYR A 397 -30.84 12.15 -11.19
CA TYR A 397 -29.44 12.20 -11.64
C TYR A 397 -28.70 10.92 -11.26
N ILE A 398 -27.70 10.56 -12.07
CA ILE A 398 -26.65 9.63 -11.67
C ILE A 398 -25.56 10.47 -11.02
N ALA A 399 -25.38 10.34 -9.71
CA ALA A 399 -24.37 11.07 -8.93
C ALA A 399 -23.15 10.19 -8.66
N LEU A 400 -21.96 10.78 -8.80
CA LEU A 400 -20.70 10.13 -8.47
C LEU A 400 -20.18 10.68 -7.14
N ARG A 401 -20.03 9.82 -6.14
CA ARG A 401 -19.54 10.21 -4.81
C ARG A 401 -18.20 9.53 -4.50
N LEU A 402 -17.15 10.33 -4.35
CA LEU A 402 -15.80 9.82 -4.03
C LEU A 402 -15.75 9.21 -2.62
N GLY A 403 -16.41 9.85 -1.66
CA GLY A 403 -16.39 9.49 -0.26
C GLY A 403 -17.13 10.51 0.58
N GLY A 404 -17.47 10.12 1.81
CA GLY A 404 -18.21 10.93 2.75
C GLY A 404 -17.70 10.83 4.16
N CYS A 405 -18.20 11.72 5.00
CA CYS A 405 -18.10 11.66 6.44
C CYS A 405 -19.36 12.26 7.06
N TYR A 406 -19.62 11.93 8.32
CA TYR A 406 -20.55 12.71 9.12
C TYR A 406 -19.88 14.02 9.53
N LEU A 407 -20.63 15.10 9.69
CA LEU A 407 -20.20 16.41 10.17
C LEU A 407 -21.33 17.05 10.98
N SER A 408 -21.12 17.25 12.27
CA SER A 408 -22.11 17.93 13.13
C SER A 408 -22.27 19.40 12.74
N ASP A 409 -23.44 20.00 13.03
CA ASP A 409 -23.68 21.43 12.74
C ASP A 409 -22.63 22.35 13.39
N GLU A 410 -22.17 21.98 14.59
CA GLU A 410 -21.12 22.71 15.31
C GLU A 410 -19.78 22.66 14.57
N ASN A 411 -19.44 21.52 13.98
CA ASN A 411 -18.18 21.36 13.24
C ASN A 411 -18.28 21.94 11.83
N ALA A 412 -19.43 21.82 11.18
CA ALA A 412 -19.70 22.45 9.90
C ALA A 412 -19.48 23.98 9.98
N ALA A 413 -19.88 24.61 11.09
CA ALA A 413 -19.63 26.04 11.32
C ALA A 413 -18.14 26.42 11.51
N LYS A 414 -17.28 25.45 11.86
CA LYS A 414 -15.84 25.65 12.05
C LYS A 414 -15.04 25.41 10.76
N VAL A 415 -15.65 24.86 9.72
CA VAL A 415 -14.99 24.60 8.44
C VAL A 415 -14.74 25.91 7.71
N GLY A 416 -13.46 26.19 7.42
CA GLY A 416 -13.02 27.35 6.67
C GLY A 416 -12.09 26.97 5.53
N GLU A 417 -11.63 27.97 4.78
CA GLU A 417 -10.61 27.77 3.77
C GLU A 417 -9.32 27.19 4.39
N GLY A 418 -8.77 26.15 3.77
CA GLY A 418 -7.61 25.41 4.25
C GLY A 418 -7.94 24.27 5.22
N THR A 419 -9.16 24.19 5.77
CA THR A 419 -9.59 23.03 6.58
C THR A 419 -9.53 21.77 5.73
N VAL A 420 -9.01 20.69 6.31
CA VAL A 420 -9.00 19.37 5.68
C VAL A 420 -10.00 18.48 6.41
N LEU A 421 -10.97 17.96 5.68
CA LEU A 421 -11.93 16.98 6.16
C LEU A 421 -11.46 15.60 5.70
N GLU A 422 -11.24 14.69 6.63
CA GLU A 422 -10.97 13.28 6.31
C GLU A 422 -12.28 12.59 5.88
N LEU A 423 -12.22 11.79 4.82
CA LEU A 423 -13.34 10.98 4.35
C LEU A 423 -13.20 9.55 4.89
N GLY A 424 -14.32 8.86 5.08
CA GLY A 424 -14.37 7.49 5.57
C GLY A 424 -13.96 6.43 4.55
N CYS A 425 -13.08 6.76 3.61
CA CYS A 425 -12.63 5.85 2.55
C CYS A 425 -11.13 6.00 2.25
N GLU A 426 -10.50 4.87 1.93
CA GLU A 426 -9.08 4.79 1.61
C GLU A 426 -8.77 5.41 0.23
N CYS A 427 -7.59 6.00 0.11
CA CYS A 427 -7.05 6.41 -1.18
C CYS A 427 -7.08 5.26 -2.20
N GLY A 428 -7.49 5.53 -3.43
CA GLY A 428 -7.60 4.52 -4.49
C GLY A 428 -8.89 3.69 -4.45
N CYS A 429 -9.75 3.81 -3.43
CA CYS A 429 -11.02 3.09 -3.42
C CYS A 429 -11.92 3.50 -4.59
N ALA A 430 -12.76 2.57 -5.05
CA ALA A 430 -13.80 2.87 -6.03
C ALA A 430 -14.82 3.86 -5.43
N LEU A 431 -15.27 4.81 -6.25
CA LEU A 431 -16.35 5.72 -5.89
C LEU A 431 -17.71 5.04 -6.00
N ASP A 432 -18.68 5.54 -5.25
CA ASP A 432 -20.06 5.06 -5.31
C ASP A 432 -20.82 5.80 -6.43
N ILE A 433 -21.46 5.03 -7.32
CA ILE A 433 -22.35 5.54 -8.38
C ILE A 433 -23.78 5.42 -7.88
N ILE A 434 -24.45 6.56 -7.74
CA ILE A 434 -25.73 6.68 -7.05
C ILE A 434 -26.83 7.09 -8.04
N LEU A 435 -27.96 6.40 -7.96
CA LEU A 435 -29.19 6.74 -8.68
C LEU A 435 -30.36 6.71 -7.70
N ASP A 436 -31.11 7.81 -7.63
CA ASP A 436 -32.25 7.98 -6.71
C ASP A 436 -31.91 7.60 -5.25
N GLY A 437 -30.76 8.09 -4.77
CA GLY A 437 -30.29 7.89 -3.39
C GLY A 437 -29.79 6.48 -3.07
N LYS A 438 -29.66 5.60 -4.06
CA LYS A 438 -29.13 4.24 -3.90
C LYS A 438 -27.83 4.09 -4.67
N CYS A 439 -26.83 3.48 -4.05
CA CYS A 439 -25.65 2.99 -4.77
C CYS A 439 -26.08 1.88 -5.73
N VAL A 440 -25.88 2.09 -7.03
CA VAL A 440 -26.26 1.16 -8.12
C VAL A 440 -25.07 0.58 -8.88
N ALA A 441 -23.87 1.11 -8.64
CA ALA A 441 -22.62 0.62 -9.17
C ALA A 441 -21.44 1.23 -8.41
N ARG A 442 -20.23 0.74 -8.66
CA ARG A 442 -18.97 1.34 -8.22
C ARG A 442 -18.02 1.53 -9.39
N GLY A 443 -17.18 2.54 -9.32
CA GLY A 443 -16.20 2.79 -10.36
C GLY A 443 -14.88 3.35 -9.89
N GLU A 444 -13.82 3.04 -10.63
CA GLU A 444 -12.49 3.60 -10.43
C GLU A 444 -12.41 4.98 -11.10
N VAL A 445 -11.83 5.94 -10.39
CA VAL A 445 -11.52 7.25 -10.98
C VAL A 445 -10.41 7.10 -12.02
N VAL A 446 -10.66 7.62 -13.22
CA VAL A 446 -9.68 7.69 -14.30
C VAL A 446 -9.57 9.13 -14.81
N VAL A 447 -8.44 9.47 -15.42
CA VAL A 447 -8.27 10.75 -16.12
C VAL A 447 -8.14 10.47 -17.61
N VAL A 448 -9.06 11.01 -18.41
CA VAL A 448 -9.10 10.89 -19.87
C VAL A 448 -8.93 12.28 -20.46
N ASP A 449 -7.84 12.52 -21.19
CA ASP A 449 -7.55 13.82 -21.82
C ASP A 449 -7.66 15.02 -20.86
N ASP A 450 -7.08 14.91 -19.66
CA ASP A 450 -7.15 15.90 -18.58
C ASP A 450 -8.54 16.12 -17.95
N ILE A 451 -9.52 15.28 -18.29
CA ILE A 451 -10.88 15.31 -17.76
C ILE A 451 -11.09 14.12 -16.83
N PHE A 452 -11.79 14.35 -15.73
CA PHE A 452 -12.19 13.28 -14.83
C PHE A 452 -13.18 12.32 -15.52
N GLY A 453 -12.95 11.03 -15.34
CA GLY A 453 -13.88 9.98 -15.73
C GLY A 453 -13.97 8.90 -14.67
N VAL A 454 -14.94 8.01 -14.84
CA VAL A 454 -15.18 6.88 -13.95
C VAL A 454 -15.32 5.63 -14.80
N ARG A 455 -14.44 4.65 -14.56
CA ARG A 455 -14.59 3.31 -15.13
C ARG A 455 -15.43 2.48 -14.19
N VAL A 456 -16.56 1.95 -14.65
CA VAL A 456 -17.39 1.03 -13.87
C VAL A 456 -16.60 -0.24 -13.61
N CYS A 457 -16.53 -0.65 -12.35
CA CYS A 457 -15.84 -1.87 -11.94
C CYS A 457 -16.82 -2.95 -11.48
N ASP A 458 -17.94 -2.53 -10.85
CA ASP A 458 -18.95 -3.43 -10.33
C ASP A 458 -20.34 -2.76 -10.31
N VAL A 459 -21.41 -3.54 -10.28
CA VAL A 459 -22.82 -3.10 -10.48
C VAL A 459 -23.73 -3.65 -9.40
#